data_AF-A0A7R8V3R3-F1
#
_entry.id   AF-A0A7R8V3R3-F1
#
_cell.length_a   1.000
_cell.length_b   1.000
_cell.length_c   1.000
_cell.angle_alpha   90.00
_cell.angle_beta   90.00
_cell.angle_gamma   90.00
#
_symmetry.space_group_name_H-M   'P 1'
#
loop_
_entity.id
_entity.type
_entity.pdbx_description
1 polymer ?
#
loop_
_entity_poly.entity_id
_entity_poly.type
_entity_poly.pdbx_seq_one_letter_code
_entity_poly.pdbx_strand_id
1 'polypeptide(L)'
;MVHQLDRAAIQLLDNEFYKQVYIFGRTIENLKSYEEDLAFDWLNKLIIVTDNVEEVRLRNDFMHYLVKSCINGQLDPPFDEKPPSKGSFLSMSKLLVGTSCLCELYFGSK
;
A
#
# COMPACT_ATOMS: atom_id res chain seq x y z
N MET A 1 -6.76 27.99 -1.39
CA MET A 1 -5.59 27.56 -2.19
C MET A 1 -5.00 26.24 -1.70
N VAL A 2 -4.84 26.02 -0.39
CA VAL A 2 -4.31 24.76 0.20
C VAL A 2 -5.11 23.52 -0.24
N HIS A 3 -6.44 23.54 -0.14
CA HIS A 3 -7.29 22.41 -0.53
C HIS A 3 -7.21 21.97 -2.02
N GLN A 4 -6.74 22.83 -2.93
CA GLN A 4 -6.56 22.44 -4.33
C GLN A 4 -5.23 21.73 -4.58
N LEU A 5 -4.18 22.11 -3.83
CA LEU A 5 -2.88 21.44 -3.88
C LEU A 5 -2.99 20.01 -3.34
N ASP A 6 -3.74 19.81 -2.25
CA ASP A 6 -3.97 18.48 -1.69
C ASP A 6 -4.73 17.56 -2.65
N ARG A 7 -5.74 18.09 -3.37
CA ARG A 7 -6.48 17.31 -4.37
C ARG A 7 -5.61 16.88 -5.55
N ALA A 8 -4.77 17.76 -6.06
CA ALA A 8 -3.85 17.43 -7.15
C ALA A 8 -2.83 16.37 -6.71
N ALA A 9 -2.30 16.48 -5.49
CA ALA A 9 -1.39 15.49 -4.92
C ALA A 9 -2.06 14.12 -4.75
N ILE A 10 -3.27 14.09 -4.17
CA ILE A 10 -4.05 12.85 -4.03
C ILE A 10 -4.29 12.21 -5.39
N GLN A 11 -4.70 12.98 -6.40
CA GLN A 11 -4.93 12.46 -7.75
C GLN A 11 -3.69 11.81 -8.37
N LEU A 12 -2.51 12.39 -8.17
CA LEU A 12 -1.25 11.82 -8.65
C LEU A 12 -0.92 10.51 -7.92
N LEU A 13 -1.12 10.47 -6.60
CA LEU A 13 -0.91 9.27 -5.80
C LEU A 13 -1.92 8.16 -6.13
N ASP A 14 -3.18 8.50 -6.43
CA ASP A 14 -4.18 7.53 -6.90
C ASP A 14 -3.78 6.93 -8.25
N ASN A 15 -3.26 7.73 -9.17
CA ASN A 15 -2.76 7.22 -10.45
C ASN A 15 -1.61 6.22 -10.26
N GLU A 16 -0.73 6.46 -9.28
CA GLU A 16 0.33 5.51 -8.92
C GLU A 16 -0.26 4.23 -8.29
N PHE A 17 -1.21 4.36 -7.37
CA PHE A 17 -1.90 3.24 -6.75
C PHE A 17 -2.54 2.32 -7.79
N TYR A 18 -3.32 2.88 -8.73
CA TYR A 18 -4.00 2.08 -9.75
C TYR A 18 -3.03 1.39 -10.71
N LYS A 19 -1.84 1.95 -10.96
CA LYS A 19 -0.78 1.25 -11.69
C LYS A 19 -0.29 0.02 -10.91
N GLN A 20 -0.12 0.14 -9.60
CA GLN A 20 0.26 -0.99 -8.74
C GLN A 20 -0.86 -2.04 -8.67
N VAL A 21 -2.14 -1.64 -8.59
CA VAL A 21 -3.29 -2.57 -8.65
C VAL A 21 -3.30 -3.38 -9.95
N TYR A 22 -2.99 -2.73 -11.08
CA TYR A 22 -2.88 -3.42 -12.35
C TYR A 22 -1.75 -4.45 -12.37
N ILE A 23 -0.59 -4.13 -11.79
CA ILE A 23 0.54 -5.07 -11.68
C ILE A 23 0.15 -6.23 -10.76
N PHE A 24 -0.44 -5.93 -9.60
CA PHE A 24 -0.94 -6.92 -8.64
C PHE A 24 -1.79 -8.00 -9.29
N GLY A 25 -2.80 -7.60 -10.08
CA GLY A 25 -3.70 -8.54 -10.76
C GLY A 25 -3.00 -9.47 -11.76
N ARG A 26 -1.77 -9.18 -12.17
CA ARG A 26 -0.94 -10.02 -13.05
C ARG A 26 0.08 -10.87 -12.30
N THR A 27 0.38 -10.52 -11.06
CA THR A 27 1.44 -11.16 -10.28
C THR A 27 0.89 -12.02 -9.15
N ILE A 28 -0.40 -11.89 -8.82
CA ILE A 28 -1.04 -12.65 -7.75
C ILE A 28 -1.01 -14.16 -7.99
N GLU A 29 -1.09 -14.60 -9.26
CA GLU A 29 -1.03 -16.02 -9.65
C GLU A 29 0.29 -16.71 -9.31
N ASN A 30 1.32 -15.96 -8.92
CA ASN A 30 2.58 -16.50 -8.44
C ASN A 30 2.49 -17.02 -6.99
N LEU A 31 1.45 -16.64 -6.24
CA LEU A 31 1.25 -17.00 -4.85
C LEU A 31 0.55 -18.35 -4.71
N LYS A 32 0.59 -18.92 -3.49
CA LYS A 32 -0.27 -20.06 -3.15
C LYS A 32 -1.69 -19.55 -2.90
N SER A 33 -2.70 -20.39 -3.14
CA SER A 33 -4.11 -20.02 -2.98
C SER A 33 -4.47 -19.37 -1.62
N TYR A 34 -3.89 -19.82 -0.49
CA TYR A 34 -4.16 -19.16 0.80
C TYR A 34 -3.52 -17.77 0.92
N GLU A 35 -2.39 -17.54 0.24
CA GLU A 35 -1.72 -16.24 0.19
C GLU A 35 -2.45 -15.30 -0.77
N GLU A 36 -3.04 -15.81 -1.86
CA GLU A 36 -3.91 -15.01 -2.74
C GLU A 36 -5.09 -14.40 -1.96
N ASP A 37 -5.74 -15.19 -1.12
CA ASP A 37 -6.84 -14.71 -0.26
C ASP A 37 -6.38 -13.59 0.69
N LEU A 38 -5.22 -13.74 1.33
CA LEU A 38 -4.63 -12.70 2.19
C LEU A 38 -4.26 -11.44 1.39
N ALA A 39 -3.69 -11.62 0.20
CA ALA A 39 -3.33 -10.53 -0.68
C ALA A 39 -4.57 -9.73 -1.12
N PHE A 40 -5.69 -10.41 -1.40
CA PHE A 40 -6.97 -9.77 -1.69
C PHE A 40 -7.56 -9.06 -0.47
N ASP A 41 -7.48 -9.65 0.73
CA ASP A 41 -7.90 -8.99 1.97
C ASP A 41 -7.15 -7.65 2.16
N TRP A 42 -5.83 -7.64 1.92
CA TRP A 42 -5.02 -6.43 1.95
C TRP A 42 -5.41 -5.43 0.86
N LEU A 43 -5.57 -5.86 -0.39
CA LEU A 43 -6.03 -4.98 -1.48
C LEU A 43 -7.36 -4.29 -1.13
N ASN A 44 -8.32 -5.06 -0.61
CA ASN A 44 -9.63 -4.55 -0.20
C ASN A 44 -9.52 -3.53 0.95
N LYS A 45 -8.56 -3.71 1.86
CA LYS A 45 -8.26 -2.73 2.91
C LYS A 45 -7.68 -1.44 2.34
N LEU A 46 -6.81 -1.54 1.33
CA LEU A 46 -6.08 -0.40 0.79
C LEU A 46 -6.95 0.46 -0.15
N ILE A 47 -7.81 -0.15 -0.95
CA ILE A 47 -8.60 0.57 -1.99
C ILE A 47 -9.57 1.59 -1.40
N ILE A 48 -9.99 1.43 -0.15
CA ILE A 48 -10.93 2.34 0.53
C ILE A 48 -10.25 3.60 1.09
N VAL A 49 -8.91 3.63 1.14
CA VAL A 49 -8.15 4.74 1.75
C VAL A 49 -7.99 5.87 0.74
N THR A 50 -8.72 6.98 0.91
CA THR A 50 -8.74 8.10 -0.04
C THR A 50 -8.80 9.50 0.60
N ASP A 51 -8.83 9.60 1.93
CA ASP A 51 -9.31 10.81 2.62
C ASP A 51 -8.29 11.95 2.70
N ASN A 52 -7.03 11.64 3.00
CA ASN A 52 -5.95 12.65 3.14
C ASN A 52 -4.64 12.16 2.55
N VAL A 53 -3.75 13.12 2.27
CA VAL A 53 -2.48 12.88 1.56
C VAL A 53 -1.59 11.90 2.32
N GLU A 54 -1.52 11.99 3.64
CA GLU A 54 -0.70 11.11 4.48
C GLU A 54 -1.16 9.66 4.41
N GLU A 55 -2.47 9.43 4.52
CA GLU A 55 -3.06 8.09 4.39
C GLU A 55 -2.92 7.53 2.98
N VAL A 56 -3.12 8.35 1.96
CA VAL A 56 -2.97 7.97 0.55
C VAL A 56 -1.50 7.63 0.22
N ARG A 57 -0.53 8.33 0.79
CA ARG A 57 0.89 7.98 0.68
C ARG A 57 1.18 6.64 1.34
N LEU A 58 0.76 6.45 2.59
CA LEU A 58 0.97 5.19 3.30
C LEU A 58 0.30 4.02 2.58
N ARG A 59 -0.87 4.23 1.99
CA ARG A 59 -1.58 3.24 1.16
C ARG A 59 -0.72 2.82 -0.03
N ASN A 60 -0.09 3.78 -0.72
CA ASN A 60 0.80 3.50 -1.83
C ASN A 60 2.03 2.69 -1.39
N ASP A 61 2.61 3.01 -0.23
CA ASP A 61 3.74 2.25 0.31
C ASP A 61 3.35 0.80 0.60
N PHE A 62 2.21 0.56 1.26
CA PHE A 62 1.68 -0.78 1.47
C PHE A 62 1.44 -1.52 0.15
N MET A 63 0.83 -0.85 -0.84
CA MET A 63 0.56 -1.46 -2.13
C MET A 63 1.85 -1.84 -2.87
N HIS A 64 2.88 -0.98 -2.81
CA HIS A 64 4.18 -1.26 -3.40
C HIS A 64 4.81 -2.53 -2.82
N TYR A 65 4.84 -2.66 -1.49
CA TYR A 65 5.40 -3.85 -0.86
C TYR A 65 4.55 -5.10 -1.09
N LEU A 66 3.23 -4.98 -1.09
CA LEU A 66 2.33 -6.10 -1.42
C LEU A 66 2.61 -6.62 -2.83
N VAL A 67 2.70 -5.73 -3.82
CA VAL A 67 3.05 -6.10 -5.20
C VAL A 67 4.43 -6.75 -5.27
N LYS A 68 5.41 -6.23 -4.54
CA LYS A 68 6.75 -6.81 -4.48
C LYS A 68 6.72 -8.25 -3.95
N SER A 69 5.94 -8.52 -2.90
CA SER A 69 5.72 -9.86 -2.37
C SER A 69 5.05 -10.79 -3.40
N CYS A 70 4.02 -10.32 -4.11
CA CYS A 70 3.40 -11.07 -5.21
C CYS A 70 4.39 -11.40 -6.34
N ILE A 71 5.25 -10.44 -6.73
CA ILE A 71 6.28 -10.66 -7.75
C ILE A 71 7.27 -11.74 -7.30
N ASN A 72 7.64 -11.74 -6.02
CA ASN A 72 8.55 -12.73 -5.44
C ASN A 72 7.90 -14.13 -5.25
N GLY A 73 6.57 -14.23 -5.39
CA GLY A 73 5.83 -15.48 -5.22
C GLY A 73 5.67 -15.94 -3.77
N GLN A 74 5.84 -15.04 -2.81
CA GLN A 74 5.62 -15.31 -1.39
C GLN A 74 5.21 -14.03 -0.65
N LEU A 75 4.25 -14.13 0.27
CA LEU A 75 3.91 -13.02 1.15
C LEU A 75 4.90 -12.92 2.32
N ASP A 76 5.56 -11.76 2.40
CA ASP A 76 6.37 -11.36 3.54
C ASP A 76 5.52 -10.59 4.57
N PRO A 77 5.90 -10.56 5.86
CA PRO A 77 5.29 -9.69 6.85
C PRO A 77 5.23 -8.22 6.37
N PRO A 78 4.12 -7.50 6.60
CA PRO A 78 2.94 -7.89 7.38
C PRO A 78 1.82 -8.58 6.56
N PHE A 79 2.08 -8.95 5.30
CA PHE A 79 1.06 -9.44 4.38
C PHE A 79 0.73 -10.92 4.58
N ASP A 80 1.55 -11.64 5.34
CA ASP A 80 1.33 -13.02 5.76
C ASP A 80 0.23 -13.18 6.83
N GLU A 81 -0.30 -12.07 7.33
CA GLU A 81 -1.45 -12.03 8.23
C GLU A 81 -2.59 -11.17 7.67
N LYS A 82 -3.78 -11.29 8.26
CA LYS A 82 -4.93 -10.46 7.87
C LYS A 82 -4.71 -8.99 8.22
N PRO A 83 -5.17 -8.04 7.39
CA PRO A 83 -5.06 -6.62 7.71
C PRO A 83 -5.84 -6.26 8.99
N PRO A 84 -5.35 -5.32 9.81
CA PRO A 84 -6.06 -4.84 10.98
C PRO A 84 -7.46 -4.30 10.65
N SER A 85 -8.48 -4.83 11.33
CA SER A 85 -9.88 -4.43 11.15
C SER A 85 -10.28 -3.19 11.95
N LYS A 86 -9.48 -2.81 12.95
CA LYS A 86 -9.75 -1.68 13.86
C LYS A 86 -8.57 -0.72 13.91
N GLY A 87 -8.87 0.55 14.22
CA GLY A 87 -7.88 1.61 14.34
C GLY A 87 -7.76 2.50 13.10
N SER A 88 -7.03 3.61 13.25
CA SER A 88 -6.72 4.52 12.14
C SER A 88 -5.71 3.87 11.18
N PHE A 89 -5.87 4.10 9.89
CA PHE A 89 -4.95 3.59 8.87
C PHE A 89 -3.50 4.05 9.13
N LEU A 90 -3.31 5.29 9.58
CA LEU A 90 -1.98 5.82 9.92
C LEU A 90 -1.26 5.03 11.03
N SER A 91 -2.00 4.39 11.94
CA SER A 91 -1.37 3.56 12.98
C SER A 91 -0.70 2.30 12.43
N MET A 92 -1.07 1.87 11.23
CA MET A 92 -0.47 0.74 10.53
C MET A 92 0.92 1.05 9.98
N SER A 93 1.34 2.32 9.93
CA SER A 93 2.69 2.71 9.49
C SER A 93 3.81 1.92 10.17
N LYS A 94 3.61 1.53 11.43
CA LYS A 94 4.54 0.69 12.22
C LYS A 94 4.78 -0.70 11.64
N LEU A 95 3.84 -1.23 10.85
CA LEU A 95 3.95 -2.54 10.21
C LEU A 95 4.92 -2.54 9.02
N LEU A 96 5.24 -1.36 8.48
CA LEU A 96 6.26 -1.18 7.45
C LEU A 96 7.61 -0.73 8.06
N VAL A 97 7.71 -0.54 9.38
CA VAL A 97 8.96 -0.11 10.03
C VAL A 97 9.95 -1.28 10.06
N GLY A 98 10.86 -1.27 9.11
CA GLY A 98 11.86 -2.34 8.86
C GLY A 98 12.12 -2.55 7.37
N THR A 99 11.16 -2.16 6.53
CA THR A 99 11.38 -1.95 5.10
C THR A 99 11.63 -0.45 4.90
N SER A 100 12.65 -0.08 4.12
CA SER A 100 13.01 1.32 3.87
C SER A 100 11.82 2.11 3.30
N CYS A 101 11.02 2.75 4.16
CA CYS A 101 9.89 3.60 3.81
C CYS A 101 10.31 4.50 2.65
N LEU A 102 9.64 4.42 1.49
CA LEU A 102 9.86 5.37 0.39
C LEU A 102 9.58 6.82 0.84
N CYS A 103 8.93 6.99 1.99
CA CYS A 103 8.85 8.21 2.79
C CYS A 103 10.20 8.94 2.93
N GLU A 104 11.32 8.23 3.14
CA GLU A 104 12.65 8.84 3.21
C GLU A 104 13.17 9.34 1.84
N LEU A 105 12.70 8.76 0.74
CA LEU A 105 13.01 9.24 -0.61
C LEU A 105 12.18 10.47 -1.00
N TYR A 106 10.99 10.64 -0.42
CA TYR A 106 10.14 11.82 -0.62
C TYR A 106 10.50 13.00 0.29
N PHE A 107 11.12 12.74 1.43
CA PHE A 107 11.61 13.76 2.36
C PHE A 107 13.11 13.59 2.52
N GLY A 108 13.87 14.22 1.61
CA GLY A 108 15.33 14.20 1.66
C GLY A 108 15.88 14.32 3.08
N SER A 109 16.82 13.42 3.40
CA SER A 109 17.52 13.36 4.68
C SER A 109 17.96 14.76 5.10
N LYS A 110 17.53 15.19 6.29
CA LYS A 110 18.19 16.28 6.99
C LYS A 110 19.42 15.75 7.70
#